data_AF-A0A6A6XCD3-F1
#
_entry.id   AF-A0A6A6XCD3-F1
#
_cell.length_a   1.000
_cell.length_b   1.000
_cell.length_c   1.000
_cell.angle_alpha   90.00
_cell.angle_beta   90.00
_cell.angle_gamma   90.00
#
_symmetry.space_group_name_H-M   'P 1'
#
loop_
_entity.id
_entity.type
_entity.pdbx_description
1 polymer ?
#
loop_
_entity_poly.entity_id
_entity_poly.type
_entity_poly.pdbx_seq_one_letter_code
_entity_poly.pdbx_strand_id
1 'polypeptide(L)'
;MSAPTISKASVSYPIFSATFDRSGHLFVGGGGGAGRSGIPNKITCFDVNSRAPNLEPFAEIDLSRDEDSVTCLANLATRHGVILYAGINSTEEERLKDKNEHFRSFEVVFPKNQKSSNANQEKKPQGKVTLLNKTSLFTPPTSASAKKEVYQRLVRLSPSKPIPGHKRIGAIASSLAGDENEIVILDASIVPPTRIKRIALHKGHEANDVDILEPENGHFKVAYCTDYEVYIQDLHYDFGKKKLQGDEVASRKVFSIPIPDAPGKKGRNKLRCIKWLSPDHVLLLTNLPNRSGVELQVLRLPSTPSIGSISTRKRLPRHVIAAVDMDVCWLDSDGAGDYQIVVAVGGIDISLVVLTIDYHAHSLGSIHQYAVYRDVHDLQMTKLALSPFFSPWASPESSPTKRPGHQWLRLASTSLGNTISVETFQLHPVSTGPRARYQLSSAKSRYMAKGATYTVFAIVLAVVALLMQSLLDPEGNLTDRLVPQSLRNSAGISPPGAMGDELRFPGAKMVPNAVKAPVVRTTHRIRDLLHLHHSQDAEQKAVVIHHDPDTDSSLSTEVHADTDEVVKRHTEAKKWEELSHAEQKRWKEKLTGAGMWAVEEGETILKGIFFSQAGNFVGQIAQGVING
;
A
#
# COMPACT_ATOMS: atom_id res chain seq x y z
N MET A 1 9.49 -12.80 9.32
CA MET A 1 9.64 -11.46 8.68
C MET A 1 10.97 -10.92 9.15
N SER A 2 11.80 -10.30 8.29
CA SER A 2 12.92 -9.50 8.84
C SER A 2 12.30 -8.30 9.52
N ALA A 3 12.25 -8.31 10.85
CA ALA A 3 11.65 -7.23 11.61
C ALA A 3 12.43 -5.93 11.31
N PRO A 4 11.75 -4.77 11.20
CA PRO A 4 12.45 -3.51 11.08
C PRO A 4 13.29 -3.27 12.34
N THR A 5 14.40 -2.56 12.21
CA THR A 5 15.08 -1.99 13.37
C THR A 5 14.24 -0.82 13.88
N ILE A 6 14.01 -0.75 15.18
CA ILE A 6 13.17 0.28 15.79
C ILE A 6 14.05 1.22 16.62
N SER A 7 13.92 2.51 16.37
CA SER A 7 14.52 3.58 17.17
C SER A 7 13.42 4.41 17.82
N LYS A 8 13.51 4.67 19.13
CA LYS A 8 12.50 5.41 19.89
C LYS A 8 13.05 6.71 20.47
N ALA A 9 12.19 7.71 20.61
CA ALA A 9 12.45 8.93 21.35
C ALA A 9 11.20 9.38 22.10
N SER A 10 11.40 10.25 23.09
CA SER A 10 10.33 10.98 23.76
C SER A 10 10.70 12.44 23.88
N VAL A 11 9.70 13.32 23.78
CA VAL A 11 9.86 14.77 23.93
C VAL A 11 8.98 15.29 25.06
N SER A 12 9.10 16.57 25.38
CA SER A 12 8.39 17.22 26.50
C SER A 12 7.03 17.80 26.12
N TYR A 13 6.52 17.51 24.92
CA TYR A 13 5.33 18.13 24.36
C TYR A 13 4.56 17.20 23.41
N PRO A 14 3.22 17.36 23.26
CA PRO A 14 2.44 16.63 22.26
C PRO A 14 2.92 16.95 20.85
N ILE A 15 3.13 15.92 20.03
CA ILE A 15 3.65 16.07 18.67
C ILE A 15 2.48 16.09 17.67
N PHE A 16 2.40 17.12 16.82
CA PHE A 16 1.37 17.21 15.78
C PHE A 16 1.94 17.10 14.36
N SER A 17 3.25 17.26 14.21
CA SER A 17 3.89 17.33 12.90
C SER A 17 5.25 16.63 12.89
N ALA A 18 5.56 16.02 11.75
CA ALA A 18 6.82 15.33 11.50
C ALA A 18 7.18 15.37 10.01
N THR A 19 8.47 15.51 9.68
CA THR A 19 8.98 15.43 8.30
C THR A 19 10.42 14.91 8.28
N PHE A 20 10.77 14.20 7.21
CA PHE A 20 12.15 13.80 6.91
C PHE A 20 12.81 14.72 5.89
N ASP A 21 14.12 14.96 6.04
CA ASP A 21 14.94 15.45 4.94
C ASP A 21 15.44 14.32 4.03
N ARG A 22 16.32 14.66 3.09
CA ARG A 22 16.97 13.70 2.18
C ARG A 22 18.11 12.91 2.83
N SER A 23 18.66 13.38 3.94
CA SER A 23 19.86 12.83 4.59
C SER A 23 19.55 11.91 5.77
N GLY A 24 18.27 11.68 6.07
CA GLY A 24 17.87 10.80 7.17
C GLY A 24 17.82 11.50 8.52
N HIS A 25 17.49 12.79 8.54
CA HIS A 25 17.14 13.54 9.74
C HIS A 25 15.62 13.67 9.85
N LEU A 26 15.11 13.47 11.06
CA LEU A 26 13.71 13.62 11.41
C LEU A 26 13.50 14.93 12.17
N PHE A 27 12.52 15.72 11.76
CA PHE A 27 12.10 16.92 12.46
C PHE A 27 10.68 16.73 12.95
N VAL A 28 10.44 17.03 14.22
CA VAL A 28 9.12 16.99 14.84
C VAL A 28 8.78 18.34 15.45
N GLY A 29 7.50 18.66 15.47
CA GLY A 29 6.99 19.90 16.04
C GLY A 29 5.64 19.70 16.70
N GLY A 30 5.42 20.44 17.77
CA GLY A 30 4.15 20.46 18.49
C GLY A 30 4.21 21.36 19.70
N GLY A 31 3.35 21.10 20.68
CA GLY A 31 3.25 21.96 21.85
C GLY A 31 1.94 21.86 22.61
N GLY A 32 1.87 22.62 23.70
CA GLY A 32 0.65 22.79 24.50
C GLY A 32 -0.32 23.83 23.96
N GLY A 33 0.06 24.57 22.92
CA GLY A 33 -0.71 25.69 22.37
C GLY A 33 -0.54 26.97 23.19
N ALA A 34 -1.33 27.99 22.84
CA ALA A 34 -1.39 29.24 23.59
C ALA A 34 -2.15 28.98 24.90
N GLY A 35 -1.45 29.02 26.04
CA GLY A 35 -2.09 28.81 27.34
C GLY A 35 -1.13 28.49 28.47
N ARG A 36 -1.63 28.66 29.71
CA ARG A 36 -0.87 28.40 30.94
C ARG A 36 -0.85 26.90 31.31
N SER A 37 -0.73 26.02 30.32
CA SER A 37 -0.66 24.56 30.52
C SER A 37 0.67 24.10 31.13
N GLY A 38 1.71 24.94 31.05
CA GLY A 38 3.08 24.60 31.45
C GLY A 38 3.83 23.75 30.42
N ILE A 39 3.15 23.29 29.36
CA ILE A 39 3.73 22.49 28.28
C ILE A 39 4.38 23.43 27.25
N PRO A 40 5.66 23.24 26.88
CA PRO A 40 6.33 24.11 25.93
C PRO A 40 5.89 23.86 24.48
N ASN A 41 5.96 24.89 23.63
CA ASN A 41 5.86 24.77 22.18
C ASN A 41 7.27 24.64 21.60
N LYS A 42 7.55 23.63 20.76
CA LYS A 42 8.91 23.29 20.35
C LYS A 42 9.01 22.68 18.95
N ILE A 43 10.22 22.78 18.37
CA ILE A 43 10.68 21.95 17.26
C ILE A 43 11.93 21.20 17.71
N THR A 44 11.97 19.88 17.50
CA THR A 44 13.08 18.99 17.87
C THR A 44 13.60 18.23 16.64
N CYS A 45 14.92 18.12 16.52
CA CYS A 45 15.60 17.50 15.38
C CYS A 45 16.42 16.27 15.80
N PHE A 46 16.28 15.16 15.07
CA PHE A 46 16.94 13.89 15.33
C PHE A 46 17.72 13.40 14.11
N ASP A 47 18.88 12.78 14.34
CA ASP A 47 19.58 11.97 13.34
C ASP A 47 19.20 10.50 13.53
N VAL A 48 18.59 9.90 12.51
CA VAL A 48 18.11 8.51 12.56
C VAL A 48 18.99 7.56 11.74
N ASN A 49 20.18 8.00 11.32
CA ASN A 49 21.08 7.19 10.50
C ASN A 49 21.78 6.07 11.27
N SER A 50 22.08 6.28 12.56
CA SER A 50 22.74 5.28 13.40
C SER A 50 21.90 4.02 13.62
N ARG A 51 20.56 4.14 13.54
CA ARG A 51 19.58 3.10 13.92
C ARG A 51 19.78 2.61 15.36
N ALA A 52 20.33 3.47 16.22
CA ALA A 52 20.41 3.21 17.65
C ALA A 52 19.00 3.02 18.22
N PRO A 53 18.80 2.16 19.24
CA PRO A 53 17.48 1.91 19.80
C PRO A 53 16.84 3.16 20.41
N ASN A 54 17.65 4.10 20.89
CA ASN A 54 17.21 5.38 21.44
C ASN A 54 17.76 6.52 20.57
N LEU A 55 16.91 7.49 20.27
CA LEU A 55 17.24 8.70 19.52
C LEU A 55 17.44 9.88 20.48
N GLU A 56 18.57 10.55 20.32
CA GLU A 56 18.88 11.78 21.06
C GLU A 56 18.72 12.98 20.12
N PRO A 57 18.13 14.09 20.59
CA PRO A 57 18.00 15.29 19.77
C PRO A 57 19.37 15.93 19.55
N PHE A 58 19.65 16.35 18.32
CA PHE A 58 20.88 17.10 17.99
C PHE A 58 20.66 18.61 18.01
N ALA A 59 19.41 19.08 17.89
CA ALA A 59 19.03 20.49 17.95
C ALA A 59 17.56 20.64 18.37
N GLU A 60 17.27 21.68 19.14
CA GLU A 60 15.92 22.05 19.58
C GLU A 60 15.77 23.58 19.57
N ILE A 61 14.53 24.06 19.45
CA ILE A 61 14.17 25.45 19.67
C ILE A 61 12.88 25.53 20.50
N ASP A 62 12.93 26.31 21.57
CA ASP A 62 11.76 26.75 22.32
C ASP A 62 11.04 27.87 21.58
N LEU A 63 9.73 27.72 21.42
CA LEU A 63 8.85 28.72 20.84
C LEU A 63 8.06 29.44 21.94
N SER A 64 7.45 30.58 21.60
CA SER A 64 6.64 31.33 22.55
C SER A 64 5.50 30.47 23.10
N ARG A 65 5.22 30.63 24.39
CA ARG A 65 4.10 29.99 25.08
C ARG A 65 2.79 30.77 24.93
N ASP A 66 2.88 32.01 24.46
CA ASP A 66 1.73 32.88 24.19
C ASP A 66 1.20 32.69 22.76
N GLU A 67 1.97 32.02 21.91
CA GLU A 67 1.61 31.66 20.54
C GLU A 67 1.12 30.20 20.49
N ASP A 68 0.53 29.81 19.36
CA ASP A 68 0.02 28.45 19.18
C ASP A 68 1.16 27.42 19.01
N SER A 69 0.80 26.15 19.09
CA SER A 69 1.72 25.03 18.85
C SER A 69 2.03 24.86 17.37
N VAL A 70 3.09 24.09 17.06
CA VAL A 70 3.42 23.72 15.68
C VAL A 70 2.43 22.68 15.17
N THR A 71 1.62 23.02 14.17
CA THR A 71 0.55 22.14 13.66
C THR A 71 0.98 21.30 12.46
N CYS A 72 1.90 21.81 11.65
CA CYS A 72 2.36 21.16 10.42
C CYS A 72 3.80 21.59 10.09
N LEU A 73 4.56 20.68 9.45
CA LEU A 73 5.96 20.88 9.07
C LEU A 73 6.24 20.36 7.67
N ALA A 74 7.07 21.08 6.93
CA ALA A 74 7.73 20.62 5.72
C ALA A 74 9.15 21.17 5.65
N ASN A 75 10.01 20.60 4.80
CA ASN A 75 11.40 21.03 4.70
C ASN A 75 11.86 21.26 3.26
N LEU A 76 12.78 22.20 3.11
CA LEU A 76 13.54 22.50 1.90
C LEU A 76 15.03 22.28 2.17
N ALA A 77 15.69 21.45 1.36
CA ALA A 77 17.12 21.19 1.51
C ALA A 77 17.95 22.44 1.24
N THR A 78 18.99 22.65 2.06
CA THR A 78 20.04 23.66 1.85
C THR A 78 21.40 22.98 1.73
N ARG A 79 22.47 23.75 1.54
CA ARG A 79 23.84 23.20 1.44
C ARG A 79 24.32 22.54 2.73
N HIS A 80 23.91 23.06 3.89
CA HIS A 80 24.44 22.67 5.21
C HIS A 80 23.34 22.20 6.18
N GLY A 81 22.13 21.96 5.67
CA GLY A 81 20.99 21.65 6.49
C GLY A 81 19.67 21.75 5.73
N VAL A 82 18.66 22.31 6.38
CA VAL A 82 17.33 22.52 5.80
C VAL A 82 16.73 23.85 6.25
N ILE A 83 15.78 24.36 5.47
CA ILE A 83 14.79 25.32 5.93
C ILE A 83 13.52 24.53 6.27
N LEU A 84 13.04 24.65 7.50
CA LEU A 84 11.76 24.12 7.93
C LEU A 84 10.68 25.19 7.75
N TYR A 85 9.58 24.82 7.11
CA TYR A 85 8.36 25.59 7.06
C TYR A 85 7.35 25.05 8.06
N ALA A 86 6.79 25.93 8.89
CA ALA A 86 5.90 25.56 9.99
C ALA A 86 4.62 26.38 9.98
N GLY A 87 3.50 25.74 10.32
CA GLY A 87 2.25 26.42 10.70
C GLY A 87 2.22 26.65 12.21
N ILE A 88 2.26 27.92 12.62
CA ILE A 88 2.25 28.38 14.01
C ILE A 88 1.50 29.72 14.07
N ASN A 89 0.26 29.71 14.54
CA ASN A 89 -0.55 30.92 14.70
C ASN A 89 0.10 31.92 15.67
N SER A 90 -0.07 33.21 15.38
CA SER A 90 0.18 34.30 16.32
C SER A 90 -0.75 34.24 17.55
N THR A 91 -0.53 35.10 18.54
CA THR A 91 -1.41 35.20 19.72
C THR A 91 -2.84 35.53 19.33
N GLU A 92 -3.80 35.20 20.19
CA GLU A 92 -5.22 35.49 19.92
C GLU A 92 -5.46 37.00 19.68
N GLU A 93 -4.77 37.87 20.44
CA GLU A 93 -4.88 39.32 20.32
C GLU A 93 -4.41 39.84 18.95
N GLU A 94 -3.34 39.25 18.41
CA GLU A 94 -2.84 39.62 17.09
C GLU A 94 -3.76 39.10 15.97
N ARG A 95 -4.27 37.88 16.13
CA ARG A 95 -5.21 37.27 15.18
C ARG A 95 -6.51 38.05 15.04
N LEU A 96 -7.07 38.51 16.17
CA LEU A 96 -8.27 39.35 16.17
C LEU A 96 -8.06 40.71 15.46
N LYS A 97 -6.80 41.16 15.37
CA LYS A 97 -6.37 42.38 14.66
C LYS A 97 -5.91 42.10 13.22
N ASP A 98 -6.22 40.94 12.66
CA ASP A 98 -5.83 40.51 11.32
C ASP A 98 -4.32 40.39 11.09
N LYS A 99 -3.56 40.22 12.19
CA LYS A 99 -2.09 40.08 12.19
C LYS A 99 -1.68 38.65 12.56
N ASN A 100 -2.14 37.67 11.78
CA ASN A 100 -1.74 36.28 12.01
C ASN A 100 -0.51 35.90 11.18
N GLU A 101 0.69 36.00 11.75
CA GLU A 101 1.95 35.59 11.08
C GLU A 101 2.17 34.07 11.18
N HIS A 102 1.18 33.34 10.65
CA HIS A 102 1.02 31.92 10.90
C HIS A 102 2.07 31.04 10.21
N PHE A 103 2.69 31.51 9.12
CA PHE A 103 3.63 30.70 8.35
C PHE A 103 5.06 31.12 8.63
N ARG A 104 5.83 30.21 9.24
CA ARG A 104 7.17 30.49 9.76
C ARG A 104 8.23 29.66 9.08
N SER A 105 9.42 30.25 8.92
CA SER A 105 10.60 29.60 8.34
C SER A 105 11.69 29.50 9.39
N PHE A 106 12.30 28.33 9.56
CA PHE A 106 13.41 28.09 10.47
C PHE A 106 14.60 27.51 9.70
N GLU A 107 15.80 28.00 9.94
CA GLU A 107 17.03 27.36 9.46
C GLU A 107 17.44 26.29 10.45
N VAL A 108 17.73 25.10 9.94
CA VAL A 108 18.38 24.04 10.69
C VAL A 108 19.75 23.80 10.08
N VAL A 109 20.79 23.93 10.88
CA VAL A 109 22.16 23.61 10.50
C VAL A 109 22.55 22.28 11.14
N PHE A 110 22.99 21.33 10.32
CA PHE A 110 23.37 20.01 10.80
C PHE A 110 24.70 20.04 11.55
N PRO A 111 24.89 19.13 12.53
CA PRO A 111 26.17 18.98 13.19
C PRO A 111 27.27 18.67 12.18
N LYS A 112 28.42 19.35 12.30
CA LYS A 112 29.61 19.00 11.51
C LYS A 112 30.18 17.68 12.05
N ASN A 113 30.37 16.69 11.17
CA ASN A 113 31.12 15.47 11.52
C ASN A 113 32.55 15.85 11.90
N GLN A 114 32.87 15.90 13.19
CA GLN A 114 34.24 16.10 13.65
C GLN A 114 35.07 14.84 13.33
N LYS A 115 35.69 14.82 12.16
CA LYS A 115 36.89 14.00 11.94
C LYS A 115 38.10 14.78 12.46
N SER A 116 38.32 14.79 13.76
CA SER A 116 39.59 15.24 14.32
C SER A 116 39.93 14.47 15.58
N SER A 117 40.98 13.67 15.47
CA SER A 117 41.86 13.23 16.53
C SER A 117 42.15 14.39 17.50
N ASN A 118 41.47 14.42 18.64
CA ASN A 118 41.97 14.94 19.90
C ASN A 118 41.01 14.46 20.99
N ALA A 119 41.44 13.41 21.69
CA ALA A 119 40.81 12.92 22.90
C ALA A 119 40.98 13.99 23.99
N ASN A 120 40.05 14.94 24.05
CA ASN A 120 39.66 15.72 25.24
C ASN A 120 38.72 16.85 24.81
N GLN A 121 37.46 16.51 24.54
CA GLN A 121 36.28 17.37 24.78
C GLN A 121 35.00 16.58 24.40
N GLU A 122 34.27 16.11 25.40
CA GLU A 122 32.91 15.55 25.29
C GLU A 122 31.88 16.65 24.95
N LYS A 123 32.08 17.38 23.85
CA LYS A 123 31.01 18.23 23.31
C LYS A 123 30.27 17.41 22.25
N LYS A 124 29.10 16.88 22.61
CA LYS A 124 28.14 16.30 21.65
C LYS A 124 28.05 17.25 20.45
N PRO A 125 28.20 16.77 19.20
CA PRO A 125 28.14 17.64 18.04
C PRO A 125 26.72 18.24 17.96
N GLN A 126 26.61 19.54 18.24
CA GLN A 126 25.32 20.21 18.38
C GLN A 126 24.97 20.88 17.05
N GLY A 127 23.81 20.51 16.47
CA GLY A 127 23.21 21.31 15.39
C GLY A 127 22.52 22.54 15.96
N LYS A 128 21.94 23.36 15.10
CA LYS A 128 21.26 24.60 15.51
C LYS A 128 19.96 24.77 14.75
N VAL A 129 18.90 25.19 15.43
CA VAL A 129 17.65 25.66 14.81
C VAL A 129 17.47 27.15 15.12
N THR A 130 17.17 27.96 14.11
CA THR A 130 16.94 29.41 14.27
C THR A 130 15.75 29.88 13.45
N LEU A 131 14.89 30.71 14.04
CA LEU A 131 13.81 31.38 13.31
C LEU A 131 14.40 32.36 12.28
N LEU A 132 13.96 32.24 11.03
CA LEU A 132 14.34 33.14 9.93
C LEU A 132 13.28 34.18 9.64
N ASN A 133 12.01 33.77 9.56
CA ASN A 133 10.93 34.63 9.09
C ASN A 133 9.57 34.21 9.65
N LYS A 134 8.68 35.20 9.83
CA LYS A 134 7.24 35.01 10.05
C LYS A 134 6.47 35.73 8.92
N THR A 135 5.39 35.14 8.41
CA THR A 135 4.58 35.78 7.36
C THR A 135 3.12 35.36 7.43
N SER A 136 2.23 36.24 6.96
CA SER A 136 0.79 35.97 6.81
C SER A 136 0.46 35.75 5.34
N LEU A 137 0.05 34.52 5.00
CA LEU A 137 -0.32 34.15 3.62
C LEU A 137 -1.82 33.91 3.44
N PHE A 138 -2.55 33.68 4.54
CA PHE A 138 -3.99 33.46 4.48
C PHE A 138 -4.73 34.79 4.48
N THR A 139 -5.89 34.80 3.85
CA THR A 139 -6.88 35.86 3.94
C THR A 139 -7.48 35.80 5.34
N PRO A 140 -7.44 36.89 6.12
CA PRO A 140 -8.06 36.90 7.44
C PRO A 140 -9.58 36.66 7.33
N PRO A 141 -10.16 35.71 8.09
CA PRO A 141 -11.60 35.51 8.09
C PRO A 141 -12.35 36.75 8.57
N THR A 142 -13.55 36.97 8.08
CA THR A 142 -14.40 38.11 8.46
C THR A 142 -14.91 38.02 9.90
N SER A 143 -15.35 36.83 10.33
CA SER A 143 -15.97 36.66 11.66
C SER A 143 -14.93 36.55 12.77
N ALA A 144 -15.20 37.16 13.92
CA ALA A 144 -14.31 37.10 15.09
C ALA A 144 -14.12 35.65 15.60
N SER A 145 -15.15 34.80 15.51
CA SER A 145 -15.04 33.38 15.88
C SER A 145 -14.06 32.65 14.97
N ALA A 146 -14.19 32.80 13.66
CA ALA A 146 -13.25 32.20 12.71
C ALA A 146 -11.83 32.75 12.90
N LYS A 147 -11.66 34.05 13.20
CA LYS A 147 -10.35 34.62 13.52
C LYS A 147 -9.68 33.95 14.74
N LYS A 148 -10.45 33.49 15.74
CA LYS A 148 -9.96 32.80 16.95
C LYS A 148 -9.67 31.30 16.75
N GLU A 149 -10.38 30.65 15.83
CA GLU A 149 -10.25 29.20 15.64
C GLU A 149 -9.38 28.82 14.43
N VAL A 150 -9.28 29.69 13.42
CA VAL A 150 -8.53 29.41 12.19
C VAL A 150 -7.09 29.01 12.47
N TYR A 151 -6.62 27.94 11.84
CA TYR A 151 -5.22 27.54 11.92
C TYR A 151 -4.72 26.97 10.60
N GLN A 152 -3.41 26.93 10.43
CA GLN A 152 -2.81 26.23 9.30
C GLN A 152 -2.85 24.73 9.56
N ARG A 153 -3.69 24.01 8.83
CA ARG A 153 -3.82 22.55 8.96
C ARG A 153 -2.72 21.80 8.22
N LEU A 154 -2.34 22.29 7.04
CA LEU A 154 -1.47 21.56 6.12
C LEU A 154 -0.33 22.45 5.62
N VAL A 155 0.82 21.84 5.44
CA VAL A 155 1.90 22.30 4.55
C VAL A 155 2.42 21.09 3.78
N ARG A 156 2.49 21.20 2.45
CA ARG A 156 3.05 20.19 1.56
C ARG A 156 3.91 20.88 0.52
N LEU A 157 5.07 20.31 0.23
CA LEU A 157 5.95 20.80 -0.84
C LEU A 157 5.97 19.77 -1.98
N SER A 158 6.22 20.22 -3.22
CA SER A 158 6.43 19.33 -4.37
C SER A 158 7.59 18.35 -4.11
N PRO A 159 7.69 17.20 -4.79
CA PRO A 159 8.70 16.20 -4.49
C PRO A 159 10.14 16.76 -4.55
N SER A 160 11.01 16.25 -3.68
CA SER A 160 12.43 16.58 -3.74
C SER A 160 13.10 15.79 -4.86
N LYS A 161 13.75 16.48 -5.81
CA LYS A 161 14.61 15.82 -6.81
C LYS A 161 16.09 15.98 -6.44
N PRO A 162 16.97 14.97 -6.63
CA PRO A 162 18.40 15.03 -6.32
C PRO A 162 19.19 15.89 -7.32
N ILE A 163 18.60 16.99 -7.77
CA ILE A 163 19.18 17.94 -8.72
C ILE A 163 19.60 19.19 -7.92
N PRO A 164 20.86 19.64 -8.03
CA PRO A 164 21.31 20.87 -7.39
C PRO A 164 20.46 22.07 -7.81
N GLY A 165 20.04 22.90 -6.83
CA GLY A 165 19.24 24.09 -7.10
C GLY A 165 17.80 23.82 -7.56
N HIS A 166 17.31 22.58 -7.42
CA HIS A 166 15.93 22.22 -7.76
C HIS A 166 14.92 23.07 -6.96
N LYS A 167 14.12 23.84 -7.69
CA LYS A 167 13.11 24.73 -7.12
C LYS A 167 11.82 23.97 -6.88
N ARG A 168 11.05 24.39 -5.89
CA ARG A 168 9.84 23.70 -5.43
C ARG A 168 8.73 24.70 -5.16
N ILE A 169 7.51 24.29 -5.45
CA ILE A 169 6.32 24.96 -4.93
C ILE A 169 5.89 24.30 -3.62
N GLY A 170 5.10 25.02 -2.84
CA GLY A 170 4.38 24.50 -1.70
C GLY A 170 2.88 24.79 -1.80
N ALA A 171 2.11 24.06 -1.02
CA ALA A 171 0.70 24.33 -0.76
C ALA A 171 0.47 24.30 0.76
N ILE A 172 -0.22 25.31 1.25
CA ILE A 172 -0.68 25.40 2.64
C ILE A 172 -2.21 25.49 2.65
N ALA A 173 -2.86 24.95 3.69
CA ALA A 173 -4.32 25.00 3.80
C ALA A 173 -4.75 25.45 5.20
N SER A 174 -5.78 26.29 5.26
CA SER A 174 -6.45 26.66 6.50
C SER A 174 -7.56 25.67 6.87
N SER A 175 -7.91 25.66 8.15
CA SER A 175 -9.04 24.92 8.74
C SER A 175 -9.64 25.77 9.84
N LEU A 176 -10.92 25.55 10.17
CA LEU A 176 -11.70 26.32 11.14
C LEU A 176 -11.79 27.83 10.82
N ALA A 177 -11.68 28.21 9.55
CA ALA A 177 -11.93 29.57 9.08
C ALA A 177 -13.42 29.85 8.80
N GLY A 178 -14.35 29.03 9.31
CA GLY A 178 -15.77 29.09 8.97
C GLY A 178 -16.01 28.81 7.48
N ASP A 179 -16.62 29.78 6.78
CA ASP A 179 -16.91 29.68 5.34
C ASP A 179 -15.71 30.06 4.45
N GLU A 180 -14.59 30.47 5.04
CA GLU A 180 -13.48 31.15 4.35
C GLU A 180 -12.18 30.33 4.33
N ASN A 181 -12.29 29.00 4.39
CA ASN A 181 -11.13 28.13 4.26
C ASN A 181 -10.57 28.19 2.84
N GLU A 182 -9.25 28.03 2.73
CA GLU A 182 -8.55 28.18 1.47
C GLU A 182 -7.26 27.36 1.42
N ILE A 183 -6.79 27.13 0.20
CA ILE A 183 -5.46 26.61 -0.10
C ILE A 183 -4.65 27.71 -0.77
N VAL A 184 -3.41 27.89 -0.33
CA VAL A 184 -2.47 28.85 -0.93
C VAL A 184 -1.29 28.09 -1.50
N ILE A 185 -1.08 28.23 -2.81
CA ILE A 185 0.10 27.72 -3.51
C ILE A 185 1.17 28.80 -3.46
N LEU A 186 2.40 28.42 -3.12
CA LEU A 186 3.52 29.32 -2.87
C LEU A 186 4.81 28.86 -3.56
N ASP A 187 5.71 29.80 -3.82
CA ASP A 187 7.10 29.53 -4.17
C ASP A 187 7.84 29.21 -2.87
N ALA A 188 8.15 27.92 -2.68
CA ALA A 188 8.84 27.42 -1.50
C ALA A 188 10.36 27.42 -1.65
N SER A 189 10.90 28.02 -2.73
CA SER A 189 12.34 28.03 -3.00
C SER A 189 13.04 29.26 -2.42
N ILE A 190 12.26 30.20 -1.88
CA ILE A 190 12.73 31.47 -1.32
C ILE A 190 12.23 31.64 0.10
N VAL A 191 12.94 32.48 0.86
CA VAL A 191 12.57 32.87 2.22
C VAL A 191 12.52 34.40 2.27
N PRO A 192 11.38 35.03 2.63
CA PRO A 192 10.08 34.40 2.88
C PRO A 192 9.48 33.77 1.61
N PRO A 193 8.70 32.68 1.75
CA PRO A 193 7.92 32.13 0.65
C PRO A 193 6.89 33.13 0.12
N THR A 194 6.69 33.16 -1.19
CA THR A 194 5.74 34.09 -1.83
C THR A 194 4.56 33.35 -2.42
N ARG A 195 3.36 33.90 -2.25
CA ARG A 195 2.13 33.36 -2.84
C ARG A 195 2.20 33.38 -4.37
N ILE A 196 1.87 32.23 -4.98
CA ILE A 196 1.68 32.05 -6.42
C ILE A 196 0.18 32.15 -6.75
N LYS A 197 -0.66 31.38 -6.05
CA LYS A 197 -2.09 31.26 -6.35
C LYS A 197 -2.89 30.96 -5.08
N ARG A 198 -4.15 31.39 -5.07
CA ARG A 198 -5.12 31.13 -4.00
C ARG A 198 -6.26 30.28 -4.57
N ILE A 199 -6.71 29.29 -3.81
CA ILE A 199 -7.86 28.45 -4.13
C ILE A 199 -8.82 28.58 -2.95
N ALA A 200 -9.88 29.36 -3.15
CA ALA A 200 -10.97 29.43 -2.18
C ALA A 200 -11.74 28.10 -2.19
N LEU A 201 -12.03 27.56 -1.01
CA LEU A 201 -12.87 26.37 -0.88
C LEU A 201 -14.35 26.76 -0.88
N HIS A 202 -15.23 25.80 -1.19
CA HIS A 202 -16.66 26.01 -1.01
C HIS A 202 -16.99 26.27 0.48
N LYS A 203 -18.09 26.98 0.73
CA LYS A 203 -18.50 27.36 2.10
C LYS A 203 -18.54 26.15 3.04
N GLY A 204 -17.87 26.27 4.18
CA GLY A 204 -17.75 25.22 5.20
C GLY A 204 -16.90 24.01 4.79
N HIS A 205 -16.34 23.96 3.59
CA HIS A 205 -15.43 22.89 3.20
C HIS A 205 -14.02 23.16 3.73
N GLU A 206 -13.33 22.08 4.06
CA GLU A 206 -11.92 22.10 4.46
C GLU A 206 -11.12 21.14 3.59
N ALA A 207 -9.85 21.46 3.36
CA ALA A 207 -8.93 20.54 2.73
C ALA A 207 -8.44 19.54 3.79
N ASN A 208 -8.85 18.27 3.66
CA ASN A 208 -8.43 17.21 4.57
C ASN A 208 -6.96 16.85 4.38
N ASP A 209 -6.48 16.87 3.14
CA ASP A 209 -5.09 16.63 2.75
C ASP A 209 -4.79 17.24 1.37
N VAL A 210 -3.52 17.48 1.08
CA VAL A 210 -3.01 18.02 -0.18
C VAL A 210 -1.76 17.24 -0.59
N ASP A 211 -1.64 16.91 -1.87
CA ASP A 211 -0.41 16.37 -2.43
C ASP A 211 -0.03 17.02 -3.75
N ILE A 212 1.27 17.08 -4.02
CA ILE A 212 1.82 17.76 -5.18
C ILE A 212 2.69 16.79 -5.95
N LEU A 213 2.46 16.69 -7.25
CA LEU A 213 3.31 15.97 -8.19
C LEU A 213 3.97 16.98 -9.13
N GLU A 214 5.17 16.66 -9.61
CA GLU A 214 5.88 17.44 -10.62
C GLU A 214 6.30 16.51 -11.78
N PRO A 215 5.39 16.23 -12.74
CA PRO A 215 5.66 15.32 -13.85
C PRO A 215 6.82 15.80 -14.73
N GLU A 216 6.86 17.11 -14.99
CA GLU A 216 7.88 17.76 -15.80
C GLU A 216 8.40 18.99 -15.06
N ASN A 217 9.63 19.41 -15.35
CA ASN A 217 10.26 20.52 -14.64
C ASN A 217 9.42 21.80 -14.75
N GLY A 218 8.99 22.34 -13.60
CA GLY A 218 8.14 23.54 -13.55
C GLY A 218 6.64 23.30 -13.81
N HIS A 219 6.25 22.09 -14.23
CA HIS A 219 4.86 21.66 -14.35
C HIS A 219 4.46 20.88 -13.10
N PHE A 220 3.49 21.40 -12.37
CA PHE A 220 3.00 20.79 -11.14
C PHE A 220 1.53 20.42 -11.25
N LYS A 221 1.17 19.31 -10.61
CA LYS A 221 -0.21 18.91 -10.37
C LYS A 221 -0.47 18.92 -8.87
N VAL A 222 -1.34 19.82 -8.44
CA VAL A 222 -1.76 19.93 -7.03
C VAL A 222 -3.09 19.23 -6.89
N ALA A 223 -3.15 18.19 -6.07
CA ALA A 223 -4.38 17.48 -5.74
C ALA A 223 -4.76 17.74 -4.28
N TYR A 224 -6.04 17.92 -4.02
CA TYR A 224 -6.56 18.04 -2.66
C TYR A 224 -7.90 17.33 -2.53
N CYS A 225 -8.23 16.92 -1.31
CA CYS A 225 -9.53 16.34 -1.00
C CYS A 225 -10.25 17.11 0.11
N THR A 226 -11.57 17.19 -0.01
CA THR A 226 -12.47 17.53 1.10
C THR A 226 -13.01 16.24 1.70
N ASP A 227 -14.03 16.30 2.57
CA ASP A 227 -14.67 15.08 3.10
C ASP A 227 -15.18 14.13 2.01
N TYR A 228 -15.60 14.65 0.85
CA TYR A 228 -16.33 13.86 -0.14
C TYR A 228 -15.87 14.04 -1.58
N GLU A 229 -15.01 15.00 -1.87
CA GLU A 229 -14.64 15.37 -3.23
C GLU A 229 -13.13 15.47 -3.38
N VAL A 230 -12.63 15.15 -4.57
CA VAL A 230 -11.22 15.30 -4.95
C VAL A 230 -11.12 16.31 -6.08
N TYR A 231 -10.15 17.20 -5.96
CA TYR A 231 -9.88 18.25 -6.93
C TYR A 231 -8.43 18.18 -7.39
N ILE A 232 -8.19 18.57 -8.64
CA ILE A 232 -6.85 18.67 -9.22
C ILE A 232 -6.69 20.04 -9.88
N GLN A 233 -5.52 20.62 -9.69
CA GLN A 233 -5.09 21.88 -10.26
C GLN A 233 -3.75 21.67 -10.95
N ASP A 234 -3.74 21.75 -12.27
CA ASP A 234 -2.51 21.79 -13.07
C ASP A 234 -1.97 23.22 -13.08
N LEU A 235 -0.64 23.38 -12.97
CA LEU A 235 0.01 24.68 -13.00
C LEU A 235 1.42 24.59 -13.62
N HIS A 236 1.77 25.57 -14.43
CA HIS A 236 3.11 25.73 -14.98
C HIS A 236 3.70 27.02 -14.43
N TYR A 237 4.74 26.91 -13.60
CA TYR A 237 5.33 28.06 -12.91
C TYR A 237 6.80 28.26 -13.29
N ASP A 238 7.09 29.43 -13.88
CA ASP A 238 8.46 29.86 -14.17
C ASP A 238 9.01 30.61 -12.95
N PHE A 239 9.90 29.96 -12.21
CA PHE A 239 10.56 30.53 -11.04
C PHE A 239 11.55 31.67 -11.36
N GLY A 240 12.04 31.77 -12.60
CA GLY A 240 12.91 32.86 -13.03
C GLY A 240 12.13 34.16 -13.25
N LYS A 241 10.98 34.05 -13.93
CA LYS A 241 10.07 35.17 -14.18
C LYS A 241 9.09 35.43 -13.03
N LYS A 242 8.99 34.52 -12.07
CA LYS A 242 8.01 34.51 -10.97
C LYS A 242 6.58 34.66 -11.46
N LYS A 243 6.24 33.92 -12.52
CA LYS A 243 4.93 34.01 -13.20
C LYS A 243 4.42 32.64 -13.61
N LEU A 244 3.11 32.47 -13.51
CA LEU A 244 2.40 31.36 -14.14
C LEU A 244 2.52 31.50 -15.67
N GLN A 245 2.74 30.37 -16.33
CA GLN A 245 2.78 30.25 -17.78
C GLN A 245 1.49 29.57 -18.26
N GLY A 246 0.96 30.03 -19.40
CA GLY A 246 -0.28 29.51 -19.99
C GLY A 246 -1.55 30.06 -19.34
N ASP A 247 -2.69 29.57 -19.82
CA ASP A 247 -4.01 29.99 -19.34
C ASP A 247 -4.26 29.50 -17.92
N GLU A 248 -4.95 30.33 -17.14
CA GLU A 248 -5.30 30.01 -15.77
C GLU A 248 -6.40 28.94 -15.75
N VAL A 249 -6.00 27.68 -15.64
CA VAL A 249 -6.94 26.57 -15.46
C VAL A 249 -7.49 26.64 -14.03
N ALA A 250 -8.81 26.54 -13.85
CA ALA A 250 -9.42 26.45 -12.53
C ALA A 250 -9.26 25.03 -11.94
N SER A 251 -9.39 24.91 -10.62
CA SER A 251 -9.34 23.60 -9.97
C SER A 251 -10.53 22.77 -10.43
N ARG A 252 -10.28 21.60 -11.00
CA ARG A 252 -11.32 20.70 -11.50
C ARG A 252 -11.68 19.67 -10.46
N LYS A 253 -12.97 19.42 -10.26
CA LYS A 253 -13.44 18.26 -9.50
C LYS A 253 -13.25 17.01 -10.36
N VAL A 254 -12.52 16.03 -9.82
CA VAL A 254 -12.17 14.80 -10.53
C VAL A 254 -12.84 13.57 -9.95
N PHE A 255 -13.37 13.65 -8.73
CA PHE A 255 -14.07 12.55 -8.08
C PHE A 255 -15.01 13.08 -7.00
N SER A 256 -16.11 12.36 -6.77
CA SER A 256 -17.00 12.56 -5.63
C SER A 256 -17.43 11.19 -5.09
N ILE A 257 -17.43 11.04 -3.77
CA ILE A 257 -17.93 9.83 -3.11
C ILE A 257 -19.43 9.69 -3.42
N PRO A 258 -19.91 8.55 -3.94
CA PRO A 258 -21.34 8.38 -4.21
C PRO A 258 -22.22 8.64 -2.97
N ILE A 259 -23.37 9.26 -3.18
CA ILE A 259 -24.39 9.39 -2.12
C ILE A 259 -25.04 8.01 -1.95
N PRO A 260 -25.23 7.49 -0.72
CA PRO A 260 -25.90 6.21 -0.54
C PRO A 260 -27.36 6.27 -1.01
N ASP A 261 -27.68 5.55 -2.09
CA ASP A 261 -29.03 5.56 -2.70
C ASP A 261 -30.06 4.70 -1.93
N ALA A 262 -29.60 3.83 -1.03
CA ALA A 262 -30.46 2.86 -0.35
C ALA A 262 -31.15 3.45 0.89
N PRO A 263 -32.50 3.38 1.00
CA PRO A 263 -33.21 3.81 2.21
C PRO A 263 -32.72 2.97 3.41
N GLY A 264 -32.18 3.65 4.43
CA GLY A 264 -31.69 3.04 5.66
C GLY A 264 -30.16 2.98 5.82
N LYS A 265 -29.35 3.18 4.78
CA LYS A 265 -27.88 3.32 4.93
C LYS A 265 -27.53 4.73 5.43
N LYS A 266 -27.47 4.90 6.75
CA LYS A 266 -26.99 6.14 7.38
C LYS A 266 -25.46 6.21 7.33
N GLY A 267 -24.94 7.26 6.68
CA GLY A 267 -23.52 7.63 6.71
C GLY A 267 -22.82 7.49 5.36
N ARG A 268 -21.96 8.46 5.05
CA ARG A 268 -21.14 8.52 3.83
C ARG A 268 -19.67 8.33 4.21
N ASN A 269 -18.93 7.61 3.37
CA ASN A 269 -17.48 7.48 3.54
C ASN A 269 -16.84 8.88 3.51
N LYS A 270 -15.78 9.10 4.28
CA LYS A 270 -15.05 10.36 4.30
C LYS A 270 -13.61 10.18 3.83
N LEU A 271 -13.17 11.02 2.89
CA LEU A 271 -11.78 11.09 2.45
C LEU A 271 -10.94 11.72 3.56
N ARG A 272 -9.85 11.05 3.94
CA ARG A 272 -8.97 11.50 5.03
C ARG A 272 -7.61 11.99 4.52
N CYS A 273 -7.04 11.29 3.54
CA CYS A 273 -5.73 11.58 2.97
C CYS A 273 -5.74 11.33 1.45
N ILE A 274 -4.84 12.01 0.74
CA ILE A 274 -4.61 11.92 -0.70
C ILE A 274 -3.11 11.86 -0.98
N LYS A 275 -2.68 10.93 -1.84
CA LYS A 275 -1.28 10.86 -2.29
C LYS A 275 -1.17 10.46 -3.76
N TRP A 276 -0.28 11.10 -4.49
CA TRP A 276 0.03 10.71 -5.86
C TRP A 276 0.77 9.36 -5.89
N LEU A 277 0.39 8.49 -6.82
CA LEU A 277 1.06 7.22 -7.10
C LEU A 277 1.74 7.23 -8.47
N SER A 278 1.17 7.95 -9.43
CA SER A 278 1.76 8.25 -10.75
C SER A 278 1.05 9.49 -11.32
N PRO A 279 1.44 10.04 -12.49
CA PRO A 279 0.70 11.14 -13.14
C PRO A 279 -0.80 10.89 -13.36
N ASP A 280 -1.21 9.63 -13.40
CA ASP A 280 -2.57 9.19 -13.71
C ASP A 280 -3.24 8.43 -12.56
N HIS A 281 -2.56 8.25 -11.42
CA HIS A 281 -3.07 7.47 -10.29
C HIS A 281 -2.91 8.22 -8.98
N VAL A 282 -4.02 8.33 -8.25
CA VAL A 282 -4.09 8.96 -6.93
C VAL A 282 -4.60 7.94 -5.92
N LEU A 283 -3.89 7.79 -4.80
CA LEU A 283 -4.32 7.00 -3.66
C LEU A 283 -5.19 7.85 -2.73
N LEU A 284 -6.35 7.33 -2.38
CA LEU A 284 -7.29 7.91 -1.43
C LEU A 284 -7.37 7.02 -0.20
N LEU A 285 -7.25 7.63 0.98
CA LEU A 285 -7.57 6.99 2.26
C LEU A 285 -8.98 7.37 2.67
N THR A 286 -9.84 6.39 2.87
CA THR A 286 -11.25 6.60 3.24
C THR A 286 -11.60 5.95 4.57
N ASN A 287 -12.21 6.72 5.46
CA ASN A 287 -12.86 6.21 6.66
C ASN A 287 -14.31 5.86 6.33
N LEU A 288 -14.71 4.62 6.65
CA LEU A 288 -16.09 4.17 6.50
C LEU A 288 -16.97 4.76 7.62
N PRO A 289 -18.27 4.97 7.37
CA PRO A 289 -19.17 5.53 8.37
C PRO A 289 -19.23 4.67 9.63
N ASN A 290 -19.55 5.31 10.76
CA ASN A 290 -19.75 4.67 12.06
C ASN A 290 -18.54 3.86 12.55
N ARG A 291 -17.32 4.27 12.17
CA ARG A 291 -16.07 3.55 12.49
C ARG A 291 -16.14 2.06 12.10
N SER A 292 -16.75 1.76 10.95
CA SER A 292 -16.89 0.38 10.46
C SER A 292 -15.66 -0.14 9.71
N GLY A 293 -14.63 0.69 9.54
CA GLY A 293 -13.37 0.30 8.91
C GLY A 293 -12.73 1.40 8.09
N VAL A 294 -11.62 1.04 7.44
CA VAL A 294 -10.85 1.91 6.56
C VAL A 294 -10.62 1.21 5.22
N GLU A 295 -10.66 1.99 4.14
CA GLU A 295 -10.41 1.53 2.78
C GLU A 295 -9.40 2.44 2.08
N LEU A 296 -8.45 1.82 1.37
CA LEU A 296 -7.61 2.47 0.37
C LEU A 296 -8.26 2.34 -1.00
N GLN A 297 -8.36 3.43 -1.74
CA GLN A 297 -8.93 3.46 -3.08
C GLN A 297 -7.94 4.09 -4.05
N VAL A 298 -7.70 3.44 -5.18
CA VAL A 298 -6.91 4.01 -6.27
C VAL A 298 -7.86 4.68 -7.24
N LEU A 299 -7.77 6.00 -7.33
CA LEU A 299 -8.44 6.82 -8.33
C LEU A 299 -7.55 6.91 -9.58
N ARG A 300 -8.01 6.31 -10.68
CA ARG A 300 -7.40 6.44 -12.00
C ARG A 300 -7.95 7.68 -12.70
N LEU A 301 -7.05 8.53 -13.13
CA LEU A 301 -7.34 9.74 -13.89
C LEU A 301 -7.27 9.42 -15.40
N PRO A 302 -8.27 9.85 -16.17
CA PRO A 302 -8.22 9.76 -17.62
C PRO A 302 -7.20 10.75 -18.20
N SER A 303 -6.67 10.42 -19.38
CA SER A 303 -5.71 11.29 -20.11
C SER A 303 -6.35 12.62 -20.51
N THR A 304 -7.65 12.64 -20.79
CA THR A 304 -8.42 13.86 -21.02
C THR A 304 -9.03 14.37 -19.69
N PRO A 305 -9.10 15.70 -19.48
CA PRO A 305 -9.67 16.27 -18.26
C PRO A 305 -11.13 15.86 -18.07
N SER A 306 -11.37 14.82 -17.27
CA SER A 306 -12.72 14.33 -16.93
C SER A 306 -12.72 13.66 -15.55
N ILE A 307 -13.88 13.13 -15.15
CA ILE A 307 -14.07 12.45 -13.87
C ILE A 307 -13.26 11.14 -13.89
N GLY A 308 -12.48 10.92 -12.83
CA GLY A 308 -11.72 9.69 -12.62
C GLY A 308 -12.59 8.53 -12.14
N SER A 309 -12.06 7.33 -12.26
CA SER A 309 -12.72 6.09 -11.83
C SER A 309 -11.89 5.36 -10.78
N ILE A 310 -12.55 4.68 -9.84
CA ILE A 310 -11.86 3.87 -8.85
C ILE A 310 -11.47 2.54 -9.49
N SER A 311 -10.16 2.29 -9.64
CA SER A 311 -9.64 1.07 -10.26
C SER A 311 -9.41 -0.06 -9.26
N THR A 312 -8.97 0.27 -8.04
CA THR A 312 -8.64 -0.71 -7.00
C THR A 312 -9.15 -0.24 -5.65
N ARG A 313 -9.66 -1.19 -4.86
CA ARG A 313 -10.09 -0.98 -3.47
C ARG A 313 -9.43 -2.01 -2.57
N LYS A 314 -8.91 -1.57 -1.43
CA LYS A 314 -8.32 -2.44 -0.41
C LYS A 314 -8.84 -2.04 0.95
N ARG A 315 -9.69 -2.87 1.55
CA ARG A 315 -10.08 -2.71 2.95
C ARG A 315 -8.90 -3.10 3.85
N LEU A 316 -8.63 -2.27 4.85
CA LEU A 316 -7.61 -2.56 5.86
C LEU A 316 -8.10 -3.64 6.85
N PRO A 317 -7.21 -4.25 7.65
CA PRO A 317 -7.61 -5.32 8.56
C PRO A 317 -8.66 -4.84 9.57
N ARG A 318 -9.60 -5.70 9.95
CA ARG A 318 -10.85 -5.35 10.66
C ARG A 318 -10.70 -4.53 11.95
N HIS A 319 -9.58 -4.66 12.67
CA HIS A 319 -9.29 -3.84 13.86
C HIS A 319 -9.08 -2.35 13.56
N VAL A 320 -8.69 -2.00 12.34
CA VAL A 320 -8.49 -0.61 11.92
C VAL A 320 -9.84 0.00 11.57
N ILE A 321 -10.52 0.51 12.61
CA ILE A 321 -11.88 1.06 12.50
C ILE A 321 -11.92 2.49 11.96
N ALA A 322 -10.81 3.22 12.05
CA ALA A 322 -10.59 4.53 11.46
C ALA A 322 -9.08 4.76 11.28
N ALA A 323 -8.69 5.55 10.28
CA ALA A 323 -7.32 5.97 10.05
C ALA A 323 -7.09 7.41 10.54
N VAL A 324 -5.88 7.63 11.03
CA VAL A 324 -5.37 8.91 11.51
C VAL A 324 -4.63 9.65 10.41
N ASP A 325 -3.68 9.00 9.74
CA ASP A 325 -2.79 9.58 8.73
C ASP A 325 -2.31 8.52 7.73
N MET A 326 -1.83 8.98 6.57
CA MET A 326 -1.21 8.15 5.53
C MET A 326 -0.06 8.90 4.86
N ASP A 327 1.04 8.18 4.62
CA ASP A 327 2.13 8.69 3.79
C ASP A 327 2.60 7.63 2.79
N VAL A 328 3.24 8.08 1.71
CA VAL A 328 3.78 7.21 0.66
C VAL A 328 5.22 7.57 0.33
N CYS A 329 6.00 6.56 -0.03
CA CYS A 329 7.34 6.73 -0.59
C CYS A 329 7.41 6.00 -1.92
N TRP A 330 7.81 6.74 -2.97
CA TRP A 330 8.16 6.15 -4.25
C TRP A 330 9.61 5.68 -4.15
N LEU A 331 9.85 4.40 -4.35
CA LEU A 331 11.21 3.91 -4.55
C LEU A 331 11.63 4.23 -5.98
N ASP A 332 12.85 4.71 -6.18
CA ASP A 332 13.33 5.14 -7.50
C ASP A 332 13.15 4.05 -8.58
N SER A 333 12.74 4.50 -9.77
CA SER A 333 12.48 3.63 -10.90
C SER A 333 13.76 3.07 -11.52
N ASP A 334 13.64 1.91 -12.18
CA ASP A 334 14.69 1.43 -13.08
C ASP A 334 14.63 2.11 -14.46
N GLY A 335 15.51 1.69 -15.38
CA GLY A 335 15.57 2.23 -16.73
C GLY A 335 14.33 1.95 -17.59
N ALA A 336 13.47 1.02 -17.19
CA ALA A 336 12.19 0.78 -17.85
C ALA A 336 11.06 1.67 -17.31
N GLY A 337 11.34 2.45 -16.24
CA GLY A 337 10.34 3.28 -15.58
C GLY A 337 9.50 2.53 -14.54
N ASP A 338 9.85 1.30 -14.20
CA ASP A 338 9.16 0.53 -13.18
C ASP A 338 9.64 0.93 -11.79
N TYR A 339 8.73 1.05 -10.84
CA TYR A 339 9.04 1.37 -9.44
C TYR A 339 8.09 0.67 -8.48
N GLN A 340 8.45 0.67 -7.19
CA GLN A 340 7.56 0.22 -6.13
C GLN A 340 7.22 1.41 -5.22
N ILE A 341 5.98 1.45 -4.77
CA ILE A 341 5.48 2.45 -3.85
C ILE A 341 5.23 1.76 -2.51
N VAL A 342 5.80 2.32 -1.45
CA VAL A 342 5.52 1.91 -0.07
C VAL A 342 4.48 2.85 0.52
N VAL A 343 3.42 2.28 1.09
CA VAL A 343 2.30 3.00 1.70
C VAL A 343 2.29 2.68 3.18
N ALA A 344 2.22 3.70 4.03
CA ALA A 344 2.03 3.55 5.47
C ALA A 344 0.70 4.18 5.89
N VAL A 345 -0.11 3.43 6.65
CA VAL A 345 -1.37 3.92 7.23
C VAL A 345 -1.36 3.74 8.73
N GLY A 346 -1.71 4.81 9.45
CA GLY A 346 -1.81 4.81 10.90
C GLY A 346 -3.25 4.64 11.34
N GLY A 347 -3.55 3.58 12.08
CA GLY A 347 -4.86 3.32 12.67
C GLY A 347 -5.10 4.14 13.93
N ILE A 348 -6.38 4.42 14.21
CA ILE A 348 -6.79 5.02 15.49
C ILE A 348 -6.52 4.09 16.69
N ASP A 349 -6.42 2.79 16.43
CA ASP A 349 -6.08 1.73 17.37
C ASP A 349 -4.57 1.58 17.59
N ILE A 350 -3.77 2.58 17.19
CA ILE A 350 -2.32 2.63 17.38
C ILE A 350 -1.58 1.51 16.58
N SER A 351 -2.25 0.99 15.54
CA SER A 351 -1.65 0.04 14.60
C SER A 351 -1.05 0.75 13.39
N LEU A 352 0.14 0.30 12.95
CA LEU A 352 0.82 0.75 11.75
C LEU A 352 0.69 -0.32 10.67
N VAL A 353 -0.02 0.00 9.59
CA VAL A 353 -0.20 -0.89 8.44
C VAL A 353 0.72 -0.44 7.31
N VAL A 354 1.66 -1.32 6.92
CA VAL A 354 2.59 -1.08 5.82
C VAL A 354 2.18 -1.92 4.62
N LEU A 355 2.02 -1.29 3.47
CA LEU A 355 1.62 -1.90 2.21
C LEU A 355 2.61 -1.55 1.10
N THR A 356 2.61 -2.34 0.03
CA THR A 356 3.40 -2.10 -1.18
C THR A 356 2.50 -2.16 -2.41
N ILE A 357 2.84 -1.36 -3.40
CA ILE A 357 2.19 -1.33 -4.71
C ILE A 357 3.30 -1.27 -5.76
N ASP A 358 3.32 -2.22 -6.69
CA ASP A 358 4.27 -2.20 -7.80
C ASP A 358 3.69 -1.41 -8.98
N TYR A 359 4.51 -0.64 -9.68
CA TYR A 359 4.16 0.07 -10.90
C TYR A 359 5.02 -0.44 -12.04
N HIS A 360 4.36 -0.88 -13.12
CA HIS A 360 4.99 -1.48 -14.29
C HIS A 360 4.49 -0.81 -15.57
N ALA A 361 5.38 -0.20 -16.35
CA ALA A 361 5.11 0.31 -17.71
C ALA A 361 3.71 0.91 -17.91
N HIS A 362 3.31 1.86 -17.05
CA HIS A 362 2.00 2.55 -17.03
C HIS A 362 0.81 1.85 -16.36
N SER A 363 1.02 0.70 -15.73
CA SER A 363 0.02 -0.04 -14.99
C SER A 363 0.38 -0.12 -13.50
N LEU A 364 -0.63 0.08 -12.65
CA LEU A 364 -0.49 -0.09 -11.21
C LEU A 364 -0.88 -1.53 -10.83
N GLY A 365 0.00 -2.22 -10.13
CA GLY A 365 -0.24 -3.54 -9.55
C GLY A 365 -1.22 -3.49 -8.37
N SER A 366 -1.52 -4.67 -7.82
CA SER A 366 -2.44 -4.77 -6.68
C SER A 366 -1.81 -4.31 -5.37
N ILE A 367 -2.65 -3.89 -4.41
CA ILE A 367 -2.18 -3.45 -3.09
C ILE A 367 -1.88 -4.66 -2.20
N HIS A 368 -0.59 -4.85 -1.89
CA HIS A 368 -0.10 -5.94 -1.05
C HIS A 368 0.19 -5.47 0.37
N GLN A 369 -0.30 -6.21 1.37
CA GLN A 369 0.06 -5.93 2.76
C GLN A 369 1.45 -6.49 3.04
N TYR A 370 2.37 -5.62 3.44
CA TYR A 370 3.73 -6.00 3.84
C TYR A 370 3.77 -6.45 5.30
N ALA A 371 3.28 -5.60 6.21
CA ALA A 371 3.27 -5.86 7.65
C ALA A 371 2.19 -5.04 8.38
N VAL A 372 1.83 -5.49 9.58
CA VAL A 372 1.01 -4.75 10.54
C VAL A 372 1.73 -4.79 11.88
N TYR A 373 2.02 -3.63 12.45
CA TYR A 373 2.58 -3.47 13.78
C TYR A 373 1.48 -2.93 14.68
N ARG A 374 1.30 -3.49 15.87
CA ARG A 374 0.29 -3.04 16.85
C ARG A 374 1.00 -2.43 18.04
N ASP A 375 0.25 -1.60 18.78
CA ASP A 375 0.71 -1.01 20.03
C ASP A 375 2.06 -0.27 19.84
N VAL A 376 2.18 0.47 18.72
CA VAL A 376 3.42 1.19 18.37
C VAL A 376 3.70 2.33 19.36
N HIS A 377 2.65 2.89 19.94
CA HIS A 377 2.66 3.92 20.98
C HIS A 377 1.65 3.56 22.08
N ASP A 378 1.75 4.24 23.22
CA ASP A 378 0.78 4.08 24.33
C ASP A 378 -0.49 4.90 24.13
N LEU A 379 -0.39 6.00 23.37
CA LEU A 379 -1.50 6.89 23.03
C LEU A 379 -1.66 7.04 21.51
N GLN A 380 -2.80 7.61 21.10
CA GLN A 380 -3.17 7.78 19.70
C GLN A 380 -2.05 8.46 18.86
N MET A 381 -1.79 7.89 17.69
CA MET A 381 -0.87 8.47 16.71
C MET A 381 -1.40 9.82 16.20
N THR A 382 -0.49 10.68 15.75
CA THR A 382 -0.79 12.01 15.22
C THR A 382 -0.28 12.21 13.80
N LYS A 383 0.90 11.68 13.47
CA LYS A 383 1.53 11.86 12.18
C LYS A 383 2.32 10.61 11.78
N LEU A 384 2.28 10.29 10.49
CA LEU A 384 3.22 9.39 9.83
C LEU A 384 4.10 10.18 8.84
N ALA A 385 5.36 9.76 8.70
CA ALA A 385 6.26 10.28 7.70
C ALA A 385 7.16 9.16 7.17
N LEU A 386 7.19 8.95 5.86
CA LEU A 386 8.19 8.11 5.21
C LEU A 386 9.38 8.98 4.77
N SER A 387 10.59 8.48 5.00
CA SER A 387 11.79 9.13 4.45
C SER A 387 11.76 9.04 2.93
N PRO A 388 12.13 10.10 2.19
CA PRO A 388 12.35 9.97 0.76
C PRO A 388 13.46 8.94 0.50
N PHE A 389 13.31 8.14 -0.54
CA PHE A 389 14.34 7.23 -1.00
C PHE A 389 14.98 7.79 -2.28
N PHE A 390 16.30 7.81 -2.32
CA PHE A 390 17.06 8.11 -3.53
C PHE A 390 18.02 6.95 -3.76
N SER A 391 17.94 6.37 -4.94
CA SER A 391 18.79 5.29 -5.38
C SER A 391 20.25 5.72 -5.31
N PRO A 392 21.16 4.85 -4.84
CA PRO A 392 22.59 5.11 -4.90
C PRO A 392 23.10 5.31 -6.34
N TRP A 393 22.29 4.91 -7.34
CA TRP A 393 22.57 5.04 -8.75
C TRP A 393 22.05 6.35 -9.38
N ALA A 394 21.29 7.15 -8.64
CA ALA A 394 20.72 8.41 -9.14
C ALA A 394 21.75 9.55 -9.20
N SER A 395 22.90 9.43 -8.53
CA SER A 395 23.96 10.43 -8.59
C SER A 395 24.75 10.34 -9.91
N PRO A 396 25.03 11.46 -10.59
CA PRO A 396 25.89 11.50 -11.78
C PRO A 396 27.30 10.94 -11.54
N GLU A 397 27.78 10.99 -10.31
CA GLU A 397 29.10 10.50 -9.89
C GLU A 397 29.11 9.00 -9.49
N SER A 398 27.98 8.29 -9.64
CA SER A 398 27.89 6.89 -9.25
C SER A 398 28.74 6.01 -10.18
N SER A 399 29.85 5.48 -9.64
CA SER A 399 30.66 4.50 -10.38
C SER A 399 29.97 3.13 -10.37
N PRO A 400 29.79 2.47 -11.53
CA PRO A 400 29.15 1.14 -11.61
C PRO A 400 29.99 0.04 -10.91
N THR A 401 31.22 0.35 -10.53
CA THR A 401 32.18 -0.58 -9.92
C THR A 401 32.03 -0.75 -8.42
N LYS A 402 31.38 0.17 -7.70
CA LYS A 402 31.14 0.04 -6.25
C LYS A 402 29.74 -0.52 -6.01
N ARG A 403 29.64 -1.69 -5.37
CA ARG A 403 28.36 -2.17 -4.85
C ARG A 403 27.94 -1.27 -3.70
N PRO A 404 26.78 -0.58 -3.78
CA PRO A 404 26.31 0.24 -2.68
C PRO A 404 26.06 -0.63 -1.45
N GLY A 405 26.28 -0.06 -0.27
CA GLY A 405 25.93 -0.70 0.99
C GLY A 405 24.43 -0.95 1.11
N HIS A 406 24.00 -1.55 2.22
CA HIS A 406 22.58 -1.78 2.48
C HIS A 406 21.80 -0.46 2.43
N GLN A 407 20.68 -0.49 1.71
CA GLN A 407 19.77 0.63 1.58
C GLN A 407 18.60 0.48 2.55
N TRP A 408 18.08 1.61 3.03
CA TRP A 408 17.07 1.64 4.09
C TRP A 408 15.95 2.62 3.76
N LEU A 409 14.73 2.23 4.10
CA LEU A 409 13.57 3.11 4.16
C LEU A 409 13.18 3.29 5.62
N ARG A 410 12.89 4.53 6.03
CA ARG A 410 12.49 4.83 7.41
C ARG A 410 11.06 5.34 7.43
N LEU A 411 10.30 4.83 8.39
CA LEU A 411 8.95 5.26 8.69
C LEU A 411 8.97 5.82 10.10
N ALA A 412 8.62 7.09 10.26
CA ALA A 412 8.41 7.69 11.56
C ALA A 412 6.92 7.75 11.86
N SER A 413 6.57 7.41 13.10
CA SER A 413 5.26 7.61 13.69
C SER A 413 5.41 8.44 14.98
N THR A 414 4.47 9.35 15.19
CA THR A 414 4.40 10.22 16.37
C THR A 414 3.06 10.09 17.05
N SER A 415 3.00 10.42 18.35
CA SER A 415 1.81 10.24 19.17
C SER A 415 1.52 11.43 20.07
N LEU A 416 0.25 11.56 20.49
CA LEU A 416 -0.18 12.47 21.55
C LEU A 416 0.50 12.19 22.90
N GLY A 417 1.09 10.99 23.07
CA GLY A 417 1.89 10.63 24.25
C GLY A 417 3.33 11.11 24.20
N ASN A 418 3.65 12.11 23.38
CA ASN A 418 4.99 12.71 23.25
C ASN A 418 6.07 11.72 22.78
N THR A 419 5.67 10.61 22.16
CA THR A 419 6.59 9.53 21.75
C THR A 419 6.79 9.51 20.24
N ILE A 420 7.97 9.06 19.85
CA ILE A 420 8.40 8.90 18.46
C ILE A 420 8.87 7.46 18.29
N SER A 421 8.40 6.77 17.26
CA SER A 421 8.92 5.48 16.82
C SER A 421 9.39 5.60 15.38
N VAL A 422 10.58 5.07 15.09
CA VAL A 422 11.16 5.04 13.74
C VAL A 422 11.46 3.60 13.35
N GLU A 423 10.60 3.03 12.52
CA GLU A 423 10.79 1.71 11.91
C GLU A 423 11.69 1.83 10.68
N THR A 424 12.85 1.17 10.72
CA THR A 424 13.82 1.15 9.61
C THR A 424 13.78 -0.19 8.88
N PHE A 425 13.35 -0.15 7.63
CA PHE A 425 13.21 -1.31 6.74
C PHE A 425 14.41 -1.44 5.81
N GLN A 426 14.93 -2.65 5.66
CA GLN A 426 15.94 -2.93 4.64
C GLN A 426 15.29 -3.00 3.26
N LEU A 427 15.84 -2.26 2.30
CA LEU A 427 15.49 -2.39 0.91
C LEU A 427 16.43 -3.39 0.23
N HIS A 428 15.88 -4.15 -0.72
CA HIS A 428 16.60 -5.17 -1.46
C HIS A 428 16.62 -4.83 -2.95
N PRO A 429 17.75 -4.99 -3.64
CA PRO A 429 17.76 -4.83 -5.09
C PRO A 429 16.96 -5.97 -5.75
N VAL A 430 16.19 -5.64 -6.80
CA VAL A 430 15.36 -6.60 -7.55
C VAL A 430 16.23 -7.57 -8.35
N SER A 431 17.37 -7.11 -8.86
CA SER A 431 18.31 -7.90 -9.64
C SER A 431 19.75 -7.69 -9.16
N THR A 432 20.65 -8.58 -9.57
CA THR A 432 22.10 -8.46 -9.32
C THR A 432 22.81 -7.56 -10.35
N GLY A 433 22.08 -7.04 -11.32
CA GLY A 433 22.61 -6.20 -12.39
C GLY A 433 23.04 -4.81 -11.91
N PRO A 434 23.86 -4.09 -12.70
CA PRO A 434 24.17 -2.70 -12.42
C PRO A 434 22.87 -1.87 -12.43
N ARG A 435 22.77 -0.90 -11.53
CA ARG A 435 21.61 0.01 -11.42
C ARG A 435 20.26 -0.67 -11.14
N ALA A 436 20.28 -1.79 -10.42
CA ALA A 436 19.05 -2.45 -9.99
C ALA A 436 18.15 -1.51 -9.15
N ARG A 437 16.85 -1.51 -9.45
CA ARG A 437 15.80 -0.94 -8.61
C ARG A 437 15.79 -1.60 -7.23
N TYR A 438 15.41 -0.84 -6.22
CA TYR A 438 15.20 -1.33 -4.87
C TYR A 438 13.71 -1.56 -4.58
N GLN A 439 13.43 -2.61 -3.81
CA GLN A 439 12.10 -2.96 -3.36
C GLN A 439 12.09 -3.35 -1.88
N LEU A 440 10.98 -3.06 -1.21
CA LEU A 440 10.63 -3.59 0.09
C LEU A 440 9.94 -4.95 -0.10
N SER A 441 10.64 -6.04 0.22
CA SER A 441 10.13 -7.40 0.04
C SER A 441 10.17 -8.19 1.34
N SER A 442 9.06 -8.85 1.67
CA SER A 442 9.00 -9.69 2.88
C SER A 442 9.87 -10.94 2.69
N ALA A 443 10.43 -11.46 3.79
CA ALA A 443 11.18 -12.71 3.75
C ALA A 443 10.37 -13.85 3.11
N LYS A 444 9.07 -13.95 3.44
CA LYS A 444 8.15 -14.93 2.85
C LYS A 444 8.04 -14.76 1.33
N SER A 445 7.85 -13.54 0.85
CA SER A 445 7.79 -13.26 -0.59
C SER A 445 9.08 -13.67 -1.30
N ARG A 446 10.23 -13.41 -0.69
CA ARG A 446 11.53 -13.82 -1.23
C ARG A 446 11.72 -15.33 -1.24
N TYR A 447 11.30 -16.03 -0.19
CA TYR A 447 11.34 -17.50 -0.14
C TYR A 447 10.40 -18.13 -1.17
N MET A 448 9.19 -17.58 -1.34
CA MET A 448 8.24 -18.04 -2.36
C MET A 448 8.78 -17.82 -3.77
N ALA A 449 9.36 -16.65 -4.05
CA ALA A 449 9.96 -16.37 -5.36
C ALA A 449 11.14 -17.30 -5.66
N LYS A 450 12.05 -17.51 -4.68
CA LYS A 450 13.14 -18.50 -4.80
C LYS A 450 12.61 -19.91 -5.00
N GLY A 451 11.61 -20.31 -4.21
CA GLY A 451 10.93 -21.60 -4.33
C GLY A 451 10.38 -21.80 -5.74
N ALA A 452 9.62 -20.83 -6.27
CA ALA A 452 9.08 -20.88 -7.62
C ALA A 452 10.18 -21.03 -8.68
N THR A 453 11.28 -20.28 -8.59
CA THR A 453 12.41 -20.43 -9.52
C THR A 453 13.05 -21.81 -9.45
N TYR A 454 13.23 -22.37 -8.24
CA TYR A 454 13.75 -23.73 -8.09
C TYR A 454 12.78 -24.78 -8.62
N THR A 455 11.48 -24.59 -8.44
CA THR A 455 10.45 -25.47 -9.01
C THR A 455 10.47 -25.44 -10.54
N VAL A 456 10.56 -24.25 -11.15
CA VAL A 456 10.68 -24.13 -12.62
C VAL A 456 11.95 -24.83 -13.11
N PHE A 457 13.09 -24.61 -12.44
CA PHE A 457 14.34 -25.30 -12.79
C PHE A 457 14.23 -26.82 -12.65
N ALA A 458 13.59 -27.31 -11.60
CA ALA A 458 13.34 -28.74 -11.40
C ALA A 458 12.42 -29.33 -12.49
N ILE A 459 11.38 -28.60 -12.91
CA ILE A 459 10.51 -29.02 -14.02
C ILE A 459 11.30 -29.08 -15.33
N VAL A 460 12.11 -28.06 -15.63
CA VAL A 460 12.95 -28.04 -16.83
C VAL A 460 13.95 -29.20 -16.83
N LEU A 461 14.61 -29.46 -15.69
CA LEU A 461 15.51 -30.60 -15.54
C LEU A 461 14.78 -31.94 -15.73
N ALA A 462 13.57 -32.09 -15.18
CA ALA A 462 12.77 -33.29 -15.34
C ALA A 462 12.38 -33.51 -16.82
N VAL A 463 11.98 -32.46 -17.52
CA VAL A 463 11.67 -32.51 -18.96
C VAL A 463 12.91 -32.89 -19.77
N VAL A 464 14.07 -32.27 -19.50
CA VAL A 464 15.33 -32.60 -20.19
C VAL A 464 15.77 -34.05 -19.89
N ALA A 465 15.60 -34.51 -18.65
CA ALA A 465 15.91 -35.89 -18.28
C ALA A 465 15.00 -36.88 -19.02
N LEU A 466 13.69 -36.60 -19.15
CA LEU A 466 12.76 -37.42 -19.93
C LEU A 466 13.13 -37.45 -21.42
N LEU A 467 13.50 -36.29 -21.99
CA LEU A 467 13.96 -36.22 -23.37
C LEU A 467 15.28 -36.99 -23.59
N MET A 468 16.26 -36.86 -22.69
CA MET A 468 17.50 -37.65 -22.76
C MET A 468 17.26 -39.15 -22.57
N GLN A 469 16.34 -39.53 -21.68
CA GLN A 469 15.94 -40.92 -21.51
C GLN A 469 15.33 -41.49 -22.79
N SER A 470 14.51 -40.71 -23.51
CA SER A 470 14.00 -41.12 -24.84
C SER A 470 15.06 -41.34 -25.91
N LEU A 471 16.20 -40.65 -25.80
CA LEU A 471 17.29 -40.78 -26.76
C LEU A 471 18.26 -41.92 -26.44
N LEU A 472 18.55 -42.14 -25.15
CA LEU A 472 19.56 -43.09 -24.67
C LEU A 472 18.97 -44.46 -24.33
N ASP A 473 17.70 -44.50 -23.93
CA ASP A 473 17.00 -45.71 -23.50
C ASP A 473 15.54 -45.68 -23.99
N PRO A 474 15.33 -45.76 -25.31
CA PRO A 474 14.00 -45.73 -25.92
C PRO A 474 13.10 -46.88 -25.41
N GLU A 475 13.67 -48.01 -25.01
CA GLU A 475 12.91 -49.15 -24.47
C GLU A 475 12.76 -49.14 -22.94
N GLY A 476 13.42 -48.23 -22.21
CA GLY A 476 13.23 -48.01 -20.77
C GLY A 476 13.92 -49.03 -19.84
N ASN A 477 14.86 -49.82 -20.36
CA ASN A 477 15.54 -50.92 -19.66
C ASN A 477 16.44 -50.45 -18.49
N LEU A 478 16.90 -49.21 -18.47
CA LEU A 478 17.72 -48.64 -17.38
C LEU A 478 16.85 -48.18 -16.19
N THR A 479 15.61 -47.77 -16.43
CA THR A 479 14.66 -47.37 -15.38
C THR A 479 13.91 -48.53 -14.73
N ASP A 480 14.07 -49.73 -15.28
CA ASP A 480 13.39 -50.95 -14.83
C ASP A 480 13.66 -51.31 -13.37
N ARG A 481 14.77 -50.84 -12.81
CA ARG A 481 15.20 -51.14 -11.44
C ARG A 481 14.98 -50.03 -10.41
N LEU A 482 14.60 -48.82 -10.85
CA LEU A 482 14.52 -47.63 -9.98
C LEU A 482 13.09 -47.29 -9.53
N VAL A 483 12.08 -47.64 -10.32
CA VAL A 483 10.66 -47.39 -10.00
C VAL A 483 9.95 -48.72 -9.75
N PRO A 484 9.38 -48.96 -8.55
CA PRO A 484 8.66 -50.20 -8.25
C PRO A 484 7.55 -50.48 -9.27
N GLN A 485 7.36 -51.75 -9.66
CA GLN A 485 6.37 -52.16 -10.66
C GLN A 485 4.94 -51.69 -10.35
N SER A 486 4.60 -51.53 -9.07
CA SER A 486 3.29 -51.05 -8.63
C SER A 486 2.98 -49.61 -9.08
N LEU A 487 3.97 -48.72 -9.11
CA LEU A 487 3.80 -47.31 -9.51
C LEU A 487 3.77 -47.12 -11.03
N ARG A 488 4.41 -48.02 -11.78
CA ARG A 488 4.43 -47.98 -13.26
C ARG A 488 3.10 -48.37 -13.87
N ASN A 489 2.47 -49.42 -13.33
CA ASN A 489 1.18 -49.89 -13.81
C ASN A 489 0.03 -48.93 -13.47
N SER A 490 0.17 -48.14 -12.38
CA SER A 490 -0.85 -47.15 -12.01
C SER A 490 -0.74 -45.82 -12.77
N ALA A 491 0.45 -45.45 -13.25
CA ALA A 491 0.72 -44.16 -13.88
C ALA A 491 0.69 -44.18 -15.42
N GLY A 492 0.55 -45.35 -16.06
CA GLY A 492 0.47 -45.47 -17.53
C GLY A 492 1.73 -44.98 -18.25
N ILE A 493 2.90 -45.10 -17.62
CA ILE A 493 4.17 -44.60 -18.15
C ILE A 493 4.73 -45.64 -19.12
N SER A 494 4.49 -45.46 -20.42
CA SER A 494 5.11 -46.25 -21.50
C SER A 494 6.59 -45.89 -21.67
N PRO A 495 7.42 -46.80 -22.23
CA PRO A 495 8.82 -46.52 -22.52
C PRO A 495 8.98 -45.27 -23.40
N PRO A 496 9.95 -44.39 -23.14
CA PRO A 496 10.06 -43.10 -23.81
C PRO A 496 10.22 -43.16 -25.34
N GLY A 497 10.72 -44.26 -25.90
CA GLY A 497 10.87 -44.49 -27.34
C GLY A 497 9.61 -44.92 -28.08
N ALA A 498 8.56 -45.36 -27.37
CA ALA A 498 7.30 -45.77 -27.99
C ALA A 498 6.53 -44.60 -28.61
N MET A 499 6.74 -43.36 -28.13
CA MET A 499 6.14 -42.16 -28.72
C MET A 499 6.71 -41.79 -30.10
N GLY A 500 7.90 -42.25 -30.45
CA GLY A 500 8.56 -41.93 -31.73
C GLY A 500 7.99 -42.69 -32.93
N ASP A 501 7.47 -43.89 -32.72
CA ASP A 501 6.95 -44.76 -33.79
C ASP A 501 5.48 -44.47 -34.13
N GLU A 502 4.71 -43.91 -33.19
CA GLU A 502 3.31 -43.49 -33.40
C GLU A 502 3.16 -42.26 -34.31
N LEU A 503 4.21 -41.47 -34.51
CA LEU A 503 4.19 -40.26 -35.35
C LEU A 503 4.50 -40.50 -36.84
N ARG A 504 4.77 -41.75 -37.25
CA ARG A 504 5.19 -42.09 -38.63
C ARG A 504 4.11 -42.70 -39.53
N PHE A 505 2.92 -43.02 -39.03
CA PHE A 505 1.82 -43.55 -39.84
C PHE A 505 0.54 -42.70 -39.74
N PRO A 506 0.35 -41.70 -40.63
CA PRO A 506 -0.91 -40.97 -40.68
C PRO A 506 -1.89 -41.73 -41.57
N GLY A 507 -2.75 -42.56 -40.98
CA GLY A 507 -3.90 -43.09 -41.71
C GLY A 507 -4.41 -44.45 -41.25
N ALA A 508 -5.61 -44.40 -40.68
CA ALA A 508 -6.55 -45.51 -40.52
C ALA A 508 -6.25 -46.53 -39.39
N LYS A 509 -7.18 -46.49 -38.42
CA LYS A 509 -7.50 -47.49 -37.38
C LYS A 509 -6.73 -47.40 -36.06
N MET A 510 -7.19 -46.50 -35.21
CA MET A 510 -7.48 -46.85 -33.81
C MET A 510 -8.48 -45.83 -33.24
N VAL A 511 -9.62 -46.33 -32.79
CA VAL A 511 -10.47 -45.64 -31.80
C VAL A 511 -10.06 -46.25 -30.46
N PRO A 512 -9.37 -45.52 -29.58
CA PRO A 512 -9.15 -45.96 -28.21
C PRO A 512 -10.16 -45.30 -27.29
N ASN A 513 -10.83 -46.15 -26.52
CA ASN A 513 -11.58 -45.80 -25.32
C ASN A 513 -10.77 -44.90 -24.37
N ALA A 514 -11.46 -43.90 -23.83
CA ALA A 514 -11.26 -43.31 -22.51
C ALA A 514 -9.80 -43.10 -22.06
N VAL A 515 -9.17 -42.06 -22.60
CA VAL A 515 -8.09 -41.37 -21.88
C VAL A 515 -8.73 -40.62 -20.71
N LYS A 516 -8.51 -41.13 -19.49
CA LYS A 516 -8.75 -40.37 -18.26
C LYS A 516 -7.90 -39.10 -18.33
N ALA A 517 -8.55 -37.96 -18.50
CA ALA A 517 -7.93 -36.67 -18.25
C ALA A 517 -7.33 -36.70 -16.83
N PRO A 518 -6.13 -36.14 -16.60
CA PRO A 518 -5.62 -36.00 -15.25
C PRO A 518 -6.64 -35.16 -14.49
N VAL A 519 -7.17 -35.71 -13.40
CA VAL A 519 -8.02 -34.96 -12.46
C VAL A 519 -7.17 -33.80 -11.97
N VAL A 520 -7.45 -32.62 -12.51
CA VAL A 520 -6.91 -31.37 -12.01
C VAL A 520 -7.59 -31.15 -10.66
N ARG A 521 -6.91 -31.54 -9.58
CA ARG A 521 -7.31 -31.16 -8.22
C ARG A 521 -7.04 -29.68 -8.06
N THR A 522 -8.03 -28.86 -8.35
CA THR A 522 -8.00 -27.42 -8.11
C THR A 522 -9.17 -27.01 -7.22
N THR A 523 -8.85 -26.31 -6.15
CA THR A 523 -9.80 -25.51 -5.36
C THR A 523 -10.22 -24.27 -6.17
N HIS A 524 -11.01 -24.45 -7.23
CA HIS A 524 -11.61 -23.35 -7.99
C HIS A 524 -12.99 -22.99 -7.46
N ARG A 525 -13.38 -21.72 -7.50
CA ARG A 525 -14.74 -21.31 -7.14
C ARG A 525 -15.73 -21.94 -8.11
N ILE A 526 -16.94 -22.28 -7.64
CA ILE A 526 -18.00 -22.88 -8.48
C ILE A 526 -18.29 -22.02 -9.71
N ARG A 527 -18.22 -20.69 -9.59
CA ARG A 527 -18.39 -19.75 -10.69
C ARG A 527 -17.41 -19.98 -11.86
N ASP A 528 -16.20 -20.39 -11.54
CA ASP A 528 -15.15 -20.68 -12.52
C ASP A 528 -15.38 -22.03 -13.21
N LEU A 529 -16.35 -22.84 -12.77
CA LEU A 529 -16.70 -24.13 -13.39
C LEU A 529 -18.02 -24.07 -14.16
N LEU A 530 -18.84 -23.03 -13.94
CA LEU A 530 -20.14 -22.87 -14.62
C LEU A 530 -20.02 -22.72 -16.14
N HIS A 531 -18.91 -22.17 -16.65
CA HIS A 531 -18.70 -22.05 -18.10
C HIS A 531 -18.55 -23.42 -18.80
N LEU A 532 -18.21 -24.47 -18.04
CA LEU A 532 -18.17 -25.85 -18.52
C LEU A 532 -19.54 -26.54 -18.47
N HIS A 533 -20.48 -25.97 -17.72
CA HIS A 533 -21.83 -26.52 -17.48
C HIS A 533 -22.92 -25.80 -18.29
N HIS A 534 -22.66 -24.60 -18.84
CA HIS A 534 -23.65 -23.78 -19.56
C HIS A 534 -23.23 -23.38 -20.99
N SER A 535 -22.24 -24.03 -21.59
CA SER A 535 -21.95 -23.89 -23.03
C SER A 535 -23.10 -24.47 -23.88
N GLN A 536 -23.37 -23.89 -25.06
CA GLN A 536 -24.52 -24.21 -25.94
C GLN A 536 -24.61 -25.68 -26.42
N ASP A 537 -23.61 -26.53 -26.12
CA ASP A 537 -23.66 -28.00 -26.25
C ASP A 537 -24.10 -28.67 -24.91
N ALA A 538 -25.29 -28.29 -24.43
CA ALA A 538 -25.72 -28.46 -23.05
C ALA A 538 -26.20 -29.87 -22.64
N GLU A 539 -25.82 -30.94 -23.34
CA GLU A 539 -26.28 -32.29 -22.98
C GLU A 539 -25.23 -33.23 -22.36
N GLN A 540 -23.94 -32.87 -22.27
CA GLN A 540 -22.94 -33.90 -21.91
C GLN A 540 -22.06 -33.62 -20.68
N LYS A 541 -21.92 -32.42 -20.11
CA LYS A 541 -20.95 -32.23 -19.00
C LYS A 541 -21.60 -32.04 -17.62
N ALA A 542 -21.42 -33.03 -16.75
CA ALA A 542 -21.95 -33.05 -15.39
C ALA A 542 -20.86 -32.72 -14.36
N VAL A 543 -21.16 -31.85 -13.39
CA VAL A 543 -20.25 -31.43 -12.32
C VAL A 543 -20.68 -32.08 -11.00
N VAL A 544 -19.75 -32.75 -10.32
CA VAL A 544 -19.98 -33.45 -9.03
C VAL A 544 -19.08 -32.84 -7.96
N ILE A 545 -19.67 -32.44 -6.82
CA ILE A 545 -18.95 -31.98 -5.63
C ILE A 545 -19.06 -33.05 -4.55
N HIS A 546 -17.92 -33.52 -4.04
CA HIS A 546 -17.87 -34.55 -3.01
C HIS A 546 -16.81 -34.28 -1.95
N HIS A 547 -16.88 -35.02 -0.84
CA HIS A 547 -15.88 -34.97 0.22
C HIS A 547 -14.66 -35.81 -0.13
N ASP A 548 -13.45 -35.31 0.13
CA ASP A 548 -12.19 -36.06 -0.03
C ASP A 548 -11.79 -36.69 1.31
N PRO A 549 -11.81 -38.03 1.45
CA PRO A 549 -11.47 -38.70 2.71
C PRO A 549 -9.98 -38.61 3.09
N ASP A 550 -9.09 -38.26 2.16
CA ASP A 550 -7.65 -38.14 2.43
C ASP A 550 -7.24 -36.77 3.00
N THR A 551 -8.17 -35.80 2.99
CA THR A 551 -7.94 -34.47 3.54
C THR A 551 -9.16 -34.03 4.34
N ASP A 552 -9.02 -34.04 5.67
CA ASP A 552 -10.07 -33.85 6.68
C ASP A 552 -10.83 -32.49 6.63
N SER A 553 -10.66 -31.70 5.56
CA SER A 553 -11.36 -30.44 5.33
C SER A 553 -11.50 -29.97 3.88
N SER A 554 -11.10 -30.73 2.84
CA SER A 554 -11.24 -30.27 1.44
C SER A 554 -12.49 -30.85 0.75
N LEU A 555 -13.23 -29.99 0.06
CA LEU A 555 -14.20 -30.41 -0.95
C LEU A 555 -13.49 -30.59 -2.29
N SER A 556 -13.79 -31.68 -2.98
CA SER A 556 -13.26 -31.99 -4.32
C SER A 556 -14.37 -31.83 -5.36
N THR A 557 -14.00 -31.32 -6.54
CA THR A 557 -14.93 -31.17 -7.67
C THR A 557 -14.45 -31.99 -8.86
N GLU A 558 -15.34 -32.79 -9.41
CA GLU A 558 -15.10 -33.62 -10.59
C GLU A 558 -16.02 -33.17 -11.73
N VAL A 559 -15.50 -33.17 -12.97
CA VAL A 559 -16.27 -32.89 -14.18
C VAL A 559 -16.30 -34.16 -15.04
N HIS A 560 -17.49 -34.66 -15.32
CA HIS A 560 -17.74 -35.88 -16.10
C HIS A 560 -18.30 -35.53 -17.48
N ALA A 561 -18.01 -36.39 -18.47
CA ALA A 561 -18.36 -36.17 -19.87
C ALA A 561 -19.74 -36.71 -20.26
N ASP A 562 -20.46 -37.35 -19.34
CA ASP A 562 -21.86 -37.71 -19.49
C ASP A 562 -22.56 -37.79 -18.11
N THR A 563 -23.87 -37.54 -18.05
CA THR A 563 -24.68 -37.69 -16.84
C THR A 563 -24.84 -39.17 -16.46
N ASP A 564 -24.87 -40.07 -17.44
CA ASP A 564 -24.94 -41.52 -17.22
C ASP A 564 -23.67 -42.10 -16.58
N GLU A 565 -22.51 -41.45 -16.77
CA GLU A 565 -21.27 -41.82 -16.08
C GLU A 565 -21.28 -41.40 -14.60
N VAL A 566 -21.93 -40.29 -14.26
CA VAL A 566 -22.07 -39.82 -12.87
C VAL A 566 -22.90 -40.79 -12.05
N VAL A 567 -24.03 -41.26 -12.58
CA VAL A 567 -24.91 -42.21 -11.89
C VAL A 567 -24.24 -43.58 -11.70
N LYS A 568 -23.36 -43.99 -12.63
CA LYS A 568 -22.59 -45.25 -12.53
C LYS A 568 -21.43 -45.17 -11.53
N ARG A 569 -20.73 -44.03 -11.42
CA ARG A 569 -19.57 -43.86 -10.51
C ARG A 569 -19.94 -43.42 -9.11
N HIS A 570 -20.97 -42.59 -8.99
CA HIS A 570 -21.40 -41.97 -7.73
C HIS A 570 -22.88 -42.29 -7.50
N THR A 571 -23.16 -43.54 -7.12
CA THR A 571 -24.52 -44.05 -6.89
C THR A 571 -25.33 -43.29 -5.82
N GLU A 572 -24.66 -42.49 -4.98
CA GLU A 572 -25.27 -41.67 -3.92
C GLU A 572 -25.31 -40.16 -4.25
N ALA A 573 -24.88 -39.74 -5.45
CA ALA A 573 -24.90 -38.33 -5.84
C ALA A 573 -26.32 -37.87 -6.17
N LYS A 574 -26.77 -36.76 -5.56
CA LYS A 574 -28.07 -36.13 -5.83
C LYS A 574 -27.88 -34.75 -6.44
N LYS A 575 -28.80 -34.34 -7.32
CA LYS A 575 -28.81 -32.95 -7.80
C LYS A 575 -29.18 -32.01 -6.67
N TRP A 576 -28.73 -30.75 -6.75
CA TRP A 576 -29.08 -29.71 -5.78
C TRP A 576 -30.58 -29.58 -5.48
N GLU A 577 -31.41 -29.74 -6.51
CA GLU A 577 -32.88 -29.63 -6.44
C GLU A 577 -33.52 -30.85 -5.76
N GLU A 578 -32.79 -31.96 -5.66
CA GLU A 578 -33.22 -33.22 -5.05
C GLU A 578 -32.74 -33.34 -3.58
N LEU A 579 -31.95 -32.39 -3.09
CA LEU A 579 -31.50 -32.32 -1.70
C LEU A 579 -32.60 -31.73 -0.80
N SER A 580 -32.73 -32.27 0.42
CA SER A 580 -33.61 -31.69 1.44
C SER A 580 -33.10 -30.30 1.91
N HIS A 581 -33.98 -29.48 2.48
CA HIS A 581 -33.60 -28.16 3.00
C HIS A 581 -32.46 -28.21 4.05
N ALA A 582 -32.42 -29.26 4.87
CA ALA A 582 -31.36 -29.46 5.86
C ALA A 582 -30.00 -29.80 5.19
N GLU A 583 -30.03 -30.61 4.13
CA GLU A 583 -28.83 -30.95 3.34
C GLU A 583 -28.32 -29.76 2.54
N GLN A 584 -29.21 -28.98 1.91
CA GLN A 584 -28.85 -27.75 1.22
C GLN A 584 -28.18 -26.74 2.16
N LYS A 585 -28.71 -26.58 3.39
CA LYS A 585 -28.08 -25.71 4.40
C LYS A 585 -26.69 -26.19 4.78
N ARG A 586 -26.52 -27.49 5.02
CA ARG A 586 -25.23 -28.11 5.36
C ARG A 586 -24.21 -27.94 4.22
N TRP A 587 -24.64 -28.11 2.98
CA TRP A 587 -23.77 -27.92 1.81
C TRP A 587 -23.39 -26.46 1.59
N LYS A 588 -24.30 -25.49 1.81
CA LYS A 588 -23.97 -24.06 1.78
C LYS A 588 -22.88 -23.71 2.78
N GLU A 589 -23.02 -24.15 4.03
CA GLU A 589 -22.02 -23.93 5.08
C GLU A 589 -20.66 -24.54 4.71
N LYS A 590 -20.65 -25.76 4.16
CA LYS A 590 -19.43 -26.42 3.68
C LYS A 590 -18.78 -25.70 2.49
N LEU A 591 -19.56 -25.30 1.50
CA LEU A 591 -19.06 -24.59 0.32
C LEU A 591 -18.52 -23.19 0.67
N THR A 592 -19.17 -22.49 1.61
CA THR A 592 -18.68 -21.21 2.13
C THR A 592 -17.44 -21.40 2.99
N GLY A 593 -17.39 -22.43 3.84
CA GLY A 593 -16.22 -22.77 4.64
C GLY A 593 -15.00 -23.14 3.79
N ALA A 594 -15.21 -23.83 2.67
CA ALA A 594 -14.17 -24.19 1.69
C ALA A 594 -13.81 -23.04 0.73
N GLY A 595 -14.49 -21.89 0.79
CA GLY A 595 -14.25 -20.76 -0.11
C GLY A 595 -14.68 -20.98 -1.56
N MET A 596 -15.47 -22.03 -1.83
CA MET A 596 -15.92 -22.47 -3.16
C MET A 596 -17.21 -21.75 -3.62
N TRP A 597 -17.97 -21.18 -2.67
CA TRP A 597 -19.23 -20.46 -2.90
C TRP A 597 -19.40 -19.30 -1.91
N ALA A 598 -19.82 -18.13 -2.38
CA ALA A 598 -20.19 -17.01 -1.53
C ALA A 598 -21.71 -16.80 -1.54
N VAL A 599 -22.30 -16.47 -0.39
CA VAL A 599 -23.76 -16.24 -0.24
C VAL A 599 -24.28 -15.16 -1.21
N GLU A 600 -23.43 -14.21 -1.60
CA GLU A 600 -23.75 -13.15 -2.56
C GLU A 600 -23.90 -13.65 -4.02
N GLU A 601 -23.44 -14.86 -4.33
CA GLU A 601 -23.53 -15.47 -5.67
C GLU A 601 -24.90 -16.11 -5.96
N GLY A 602 -25.76 -16.21 -4.94
CA GLY A 602 -27.11 -16.76 -5.06
C GLY A 602 -27.16 -18.30 -5.13
N GLU A 603 -28.33 -18.87 -4.90
CA GLU A 603 -28.53 -20.34 -4.91
C GLU A 603 -28.76 -20.90 -6.31
N THR A 604 -29.05 -20.03 -7.28
CA THR A 604 -29.32 -20.40 -8.67
C THR A 604 -28.12 -21.04 -9.35
N ILE A 605 -26.90 -20.69 -8.94
CA ILE A 605 -25.65 -21.27 -9.47
C ILE A 605 -25.38 -22.70 -8.98
N LEU A 606 -26.13 -23.18 -7.98
CA LEU A 606 -25.99 -24.55 -7.47
C LEU A 606 -26.94 -25.53 -8.19
N LYS A 607 -27.94 -25.02 -8.93
CA LYS A 607 -28.88 -25.86 -9.68
C LYS A 607 -28.18 -26.63 -10.79
N GLY A 608 -28.54 -27.90 -10.97
CA GLY A 608 -27.92 -28.79 -11.96
C GLY A 608 -26.61 -29.45 -11.51
N ILE A 609 -25.99 -29.01 -10.41
CA ILE A 609 -24.78 -29.61 -9.85
C ILE A 609 -25.14 -30.81 -8.96
N PHE A 610 -24.35 -31.87 -9.06
CA PHE A 610 -24.48 -33.08 -8.25
C PHE A 610 -23.64 -32.98 -6.97
N PHE A 611 -24.21 -33.42 -5.85
CA PHE A 611 -23.57 -33.44 -4.53
C PHE A 611 -23.58 -34.86 -3.99
N SER A 612 -22.42 -35.38 -3.57
CA SER A 612 -22.32 -36.67 -2.90
C SER A 612 -21.57 -36.57 -1.57
N GLN A 613 -22.03 -37.33 -0.58
CA GLN A 613 -21.26 -37.57 0.64
C GLN A 613 -20.51 -38.88 0.41
N ALA A 614 -19.17 -38.86 0.40
CA ALA A 614 -18.42 -40.10 0.32
C ALA A 614 -18.82 -40.99 1.51
N GLY A 615 -19.32 -42.19 1.22
CA GLY A 615 -19.88 -43.12 2.19
C GLY A 615 -18.89 -43.52 3.26
N ASN A 616 -19.18 -43.15 4.51
CA ASN A 616 -18.63 -43.79 5.70
C ASN A 616 -19.75 -43.86 6.75
N PHE A 617 -20.65 -44.84 6.59
CA PHE A 617 -21.56 -45.23 7.67
C PHE A 617 -21.90 -46.74 7.71
N VAL A 618 -21.05 -47.62 7.18
CA VAL A 618 -21.18 -49.07 7.43
C VAL A 618 -19.80 -49.66 7.64
N GLY A 619 -19.38 -49.78 8.91
CA GLY A 619 -18.08 -50.39 9.24
C GLY A 619 -17.63 -50.35 10.70
N GLN A 620 -18.34 -49.67 11.62
CA GLN A 620 -17.96 -49.62 13.05
C GLN A 620 -19.12 -49.91 14.04
N ILE A 621 -20.14 -50.68 13.64
CA ILE A 621 -21.12 -51.28 14.58
C ILE A 621 -21.33 -52.77 14.26
N ALA A 622 -20.25 -53.50 13.97
CA ALA A 622 -20.29 -54.96 13.83
C ALA A 622 -19.03 -55.65 14.40
N GLN A 623 -18.42 -55.07 15.43
CA GLN A 623 -17.34 -55.71 16.18
C GLN A 623 -17.43 -55.35 17.68
N GLY A 624 -18.64 -55.52 18.22
CA GLY A 624 -18.97 -55.29 19.61
C GLY A 624 -20.14 -56.14 20.13
N VAL A 625 -20.52 -57.21 19.42
CA VAL A 625 -21.35 -58.30 19.94
C VAL A 625 -20.91 -59.58 19.20
N ILE A 626 -20.77 -60.68 19.94
CA ILE A 626 -20.38 -62.04 19.52
C ILE A 626 -18.86 -62.31 19.54
N ASN A 627 -18.28 -62.29 20.73
CA ASN A 627 -17.67 -63.47 21.37
C ASN A 627 -18.13 -63.45 22.84
N GLY A 628 -18.84 -64.44 23.39
CA GLY A 628 -19.21 -65.73 22.80
C GLY A 628 -18.01 -66.59 22.48
#